data_AF-A0A840WWJ8-F1
#
_entry.id   AF-A0A840WWJ8-F1
#
_cell.length_a   1.000
_cell.length_b   1.000
_cell.length_c   1.000
_cell.angle_alpha   90.00
_cell.angle_beta   90.00
_cell.angle_gamma   90.00
#
_symmetry.space_group_name_H-M   'P 1'
#
loop_
_entity.id
_entity.type
_entity.pdbx_description
1 polymer ?
#
loop_
_entity_poly.entity_id
_entity_poly.type
_entity_poly.pdbx_seq_one_letter_code
_entity_poly.pdbx_strand_id
1 'polypeptide(L)'
;MLKEQYERVIAAGGQVAGPAAEALLTGQLDTETVDWLKTNFFKTELALGHCLRAPAEGPCECDLYLRCSKFFTTSEYAPRLRARLAVEQQLIQDATERGWPREVERHTAISGRICDLLTELGEATEPEQPTT
;
A
#
# COMPACT_ATOMS: atom_id res chain seq x y z
N MET A 1 18.33 -0.20 13.18
CA MET A 1 17.99 1.22 13.45
C MET A 1 17.02 1.71 12.38
N LEU A 2 16.15 2.69 12.68
CA LEU A 2 15.14 3.25 11.76
C LEU A 2 15.71 3.65 10.37
N LYS A 3 16.92 4.19 10.36
CA LYS A 3 17.69 4.56 9.16
C LYS A 3 18.01 3.35 8.26
N GLU A 4 18.36 2.20 8.83
CA GLU A 4 18.73 1.00 8.08
C GLU A 4 17.52 0.38 7.38
N GLN A 5 16.33 0.41 7.99
CA GLN A 5 15.11 -0.09 7.35
C GLN A 5 14.60 0.86 6.26
N TYR A 6 14.68 2.18 6.47
CA TYR A 6 14.47 3.16 5.39
C TYR A 6 15.41 2.94 4.21
N GLU A 7 16.71 2.75 4.50
CA GLU A 7 17.71 2.47 3.46
C GLU A 7 17.47 1.13 2.76
N ARG A 8 17.06 0.08 3.49
CA ARG A 8 16.81 -1.24 2.90
C ARG A 8 15.55 -1.30 2.06
N VAL A 9 14.53 -0.52 2.41
CA VAL A 9 13.21 -0.57 1.77
C VAL A 9 13.10 0.42 0.61
N ILE A 10 13.70 1.61 0.74
CA ILE A 10 13.61 2.68 -0.27
C ILE A 10 14.97 2.91 -0.95
N ALA A 11 16.07 3.01 -0.21
CA ALA A 11 17.37 3.36 -0.80
C ALA A 11 18.10 2.19 -1.50
N ALA A 12 17.79 0.94 -1.15
CA ALA A 12 18.41 -0.27 -1.70
C ALA A 12 17.68 -0.82 -2.95
N GLY A 13 16.76 -0.04 -3.54
CA GLY A 13 16.04 -0.43 -4.75
C GLY A 13 14.84 -1.35 -4.50
N GLY A 14 14.27 -1.34 -3.29
CA GLY A 14 12.98 -1.98 -3.05
C GLY A 14 11.93 -1.39 -3.98
N GLN A 15 11.14 -2.25 -4.63
CA GLN A 15 10.08 -1.78 -5.50
C GLN A 15 9.04 -1.05 -4.64
N VAL A 16 8.71 0.16 -5.04
CA VAL A 16 7.71 1.01 -4.39
C VAL A 16 6.54 1.14 -5.35
N ALA A 17 5.33 0.93 -4.83
CA ALA A 17 4.09 1.05 -5.57
C ALA A 17 3.13 2.02 -4.88
N GLY A 18 2.13 2.49 -5.61
CA GLY A 18 1.12 3.41 -5.10
C GLY A 18 1.28 4.84 -5.61
N PRO A 19 0.27 5.70 -5.40
CA PRO A 19 0.24 7.03 -6.02
C PRO A 19 1.39 7.94 -5.58
N ALA A 20 1.95 7.69 -4.38
CA ALA A 20 3.06 8.45 -3.85
C ALA A 20 4.44 7.87 -4.24
N ALA A 21 4.49 6.75 -4.97
CA ALA A 21 5.73 6.10 -5.38
C ALA A 21 6.60 6.99 -6.27
N GLU A 22 6.00 7.69 -7.23
CA GLU A 22 6.74 8.57 -8.14
C GLU A 22 7.45 9.71 -7.40
N ALA A 23 6.77 10.35 -6.45
CA ALA A 23 7.36 11.42 -5.63
C ALA A 23 8.55 10.92 -4.78
N LEU A 24 8.49 9.67 -4.31
CA LEU A 24 9.59 9.04 -3.58
C LEU A 24 10.78 8.70 -4.49
N LEU A 25 10.50 8.13 -5.67
CA LEU A 25 11.54 7.66 -6.60
C LEU A 25 12.26 8.81 -7.31
N THR A 26 11.56 9.90 -7.59
CA THR A 26 12.12 11.07 -8.30
C THR A 26 12.81 12.06 -7.37
N GLY A 27 12.78 11.83 -6.05
CA GLY A 27 13.41 12.72 -5.07
C GLY A 27 12.75 14.12 -5.00
N GLN A 28 11.47 14.22 -5.36
CA GLN A 28 10.73 15.49 -5.36
C GLN A 28 10.24 15.92 -3.98
N LEU A 29 10.57 15.16 -2.93
CA LEU A 29 10.29 15.55 -1.54
C LEU A 29 11.33 16.56 -1.06
N ASP A 30 10.86 17.61 -0.40
CA ASP A 30 11.76 18.57 0.25
C ASP A 30 12.53 17.92 1.41
N THR A 31 13.67 18.53 1.77
CA THR A 31 14.59 18.00 2.80
C THR A 31 13.90 17.83 4.16
N GLU A 32 12.99 18.74 4.53
CA GLU A 32 12.30 18.69 5.81
C GLU A 32 11.36 17.48 5.88
N THR A 33 10.61 17.22 4.80
CA THR A 33 9.77 16.04 4.64
C THR A 33 10.59 14.75 4.71
N VAL A 34 11.75 14.71 4.04
CA VAL A 34 12.64 13.53 4.06
C VAL A 34 13.18 13.26 5.46
N ASP A 35 13.65 14.29 6.16
CA ASP A 35 14.20 14.15 7.51
C ASP A 35 13.13 13.78 8.54
N TRP A 36 11.91 14.30 8.36
CA TRP A 36 10.75 13.87 9.13
C TRP A 36 10.43 12.39 8.91
N LEU A 37 10.38 11.93 7.66
CA LEU A 37 10.10 10.52 7.31
C LEU A 37 11.17 9.59 7.87
N LYS A 38 12.45 9.93 7.74
CA LYS A 38 13.56 9.14 8.33
C LYS A 38 13.42 8.95 9.84
N THR A 39 12.80 9.91 10.53
CA THR A 39 12.62 9.90 11.99
C THR A 39 11.28 9.26 12.40
N ASN A 40 10.28 9.24 11.52
CA ASN A 40 8.91 8.88 11.86
C ASN A 40 8.31 7.79 10.97
N PHE A 41 9.11 7.10 10.14
CA PHE A 41 8.65 6.12 9.16
C PHE A 41 7.68 5.06 9.74
N PHE A 42 7.96 4.51 10.92
CA PHE A 42 7.03 3.55 11.56
C PHE A 42 5.72 4.19 12.01
N LYS A 43 5.71 5.48 12.34
CA LYS A 43 4.48 6.19 12.72
C LYS A 43 3.56 6.43 11.51
N THR A 44 4.06 6.22 10.29
CA THR A 44 3.26 6.34 9.07
C THR A 44 2.75 5.00 8.54
N GLU A 45 3.08 3.88 9.21
CA GLU A 45 2.61 2.55 8.83
C GLU A 45 1.08 2.47 8.86
N LEU A 46 0.54 1.87 7.81
CA LEU A 46 -0.85 1.49 7.61
C LEU A 46 -0.90 -0.03 7.38
N ALA A 47 -2.10 -0.60 7.38
CA ALA A 47 -2.25 -2.06 7.25
C ALA A 47 -1.55 -2.66 6.00
N LEU A 48 -1.50 -1.92 4.89
CA LEU A 48 -0.98 -2.40 3.60
C LEU A 48 0.14 -1.52 3.01
N GLY A 49 0.74 -0.63 3.80
CA GLY A 49 1.79 0.27 3.32
C GLY A 49 2.01 1.43 4.27
N HIS A 50 2.27 2.62 3.72
CA HIS A 50 2.62 3.82 4.48
C HIS A 50 1.94 5.07 3.92
N CYS A 51 1.89 6.13 4.74
CA CYS A 51 1.39 7.45 4.36
C CYS A 51 2.52 8.49 4.32
N LEU A 52 2.64 9.24 3.23
CA LEU A 52 3.56 10.39 3.13
C LEU A 52 3.00 11.70 3.68
N ARG A 53 1.81 11.67 4.29
CA ARG A 53 1.22 12.91 4.83
C ARG A 53 2.05 13.43 5.99
N ALA A 54 2.54 14.66 5.86
CA ALA A 54 3.28 15.33 6.93
C ALA A 54 2.30 15.90 7.98
N PRO A 55 2.72 16.08 9.25
CA PRO A 55 1.86 16.67 10.29
C PRO A 55 1.31 18.05 9.93
N ALA A 56 2.07 18.84 9.19
CA ALA A 56 1.65 20.17 8.73
C ALA A 56 0.46 20.15 7.77
N GLU A 57 0.22 19.02 7.08
CA GLU A 57 -0.92 18.83 6.17
C GLU A 57 -2.22 18.49 6.92
N GLY A 58 -2.16 18.28 8.24
CA GLY A 58 -3.34 17.96 9.06
C GLY A 58 -3.87 16.52 8.87
N PRO A 59 -5.02 16.20 9.48
CA PRO A 59 -5.61 14.86 9.41
C PRO A 59 -6.01 14.47 7.98
N CYS A 60 -5.99 13.17 7.67
CA CYS A 60 -6.43 12.65 6.39
C CYS A 60 -7.96 12.58 6.29
N GLU A 61 -8.53 13.08 5.20
CA GLU A 61 -9.96 13.00 4.90
C GLU A 61 -10.28 11.87 3.89
N CYS A 62 -9.32 10.99 3.59
CA CYS A 62 -9.56 9.89 2.68
C CYS A 62 -10.29 8.74 3.39
N ASP A 63 -11.47 8.38 2.90
CA ASP A 63 -12.22 7.22 3.40
C ASP A 63 -11.51 5.88 3.12
N LEU A 64 -10.71 5.81 2.06
CA LEU A 64 -9.93 4.63 1.69
C LEU A 64 -8.51 4.99 1.30
N TYR A 65 -7.55 4.61 2.14
CA TYR A 65 -6.14 4.95 1.95
C TYR A 65 -5.53 4.36 0.67
N LEU A 66 -6.04 3.23 0.14
CA LEU A 66 -5.52 2.58 -1.08
C LEU A 66 -5.61 3.45 -2.35
N ARG A 67 -6.46 4.49 -2.32
CA ARG A 67 -6.64 5.48 -3.39
C ARG A 67 -6.08 6.86 -3.04
N CYS A 68 -5.55 7.02 -1.83
CA CYS A 68 -4.98 8.28 -1.38
C CYS A 68 -3.70 8.60 -2.18
N SER A 69 -3.55 9.84 -2.64
CA SER A 69 -2.34 10.31 -3.33
C SER A 69 -1.07 10.22 -2.49
N LYS A 70 -1.21 10.16 -1.16
CA LYS A 70 -0.11 10.05 -0.20
C LYS A 70 0.22 8.62 0.20
N PHE A 71 -0.53 7.63 -0.28
CA PHE A 71 -0.27 6.23 0.02
C PHE A 71 0.84 5.68 -0.86
N PHE A 72 1.70 4.87 -0.28
CA PHE A 72 2.62 4.01 -1.00
C PHE A 72 2.80 2.69 -0.25
N THR A 73 3.27 1.68 -0.96
CA THR A 73 3.56 0.36 -0.41
C THR A 73 4.88 -0.15 -0.99
N THR A 74 5.39 -1.23 -0.42
CA THR A 74 6.70 -1.82 -0.74
C THR A 74 6.56 -3.33 -0.83
N SER A 75 7.53 -4.02 -1.42
CA SER A 75 7.50 -5.48 -1.54
C SER A 75 7.38 -6.21 -0.19
N GLU A 76 7.81 -5.60 0.92
CA GLU A 76 7.60 -6.15 2.27
C GLU A 76 6.12 -6.35 2.63
N TYR A 77 5.20 -5.60 1.98
CA TYR A 77 3.75 -5.74 2.16
C TYR A 77 3.11 -6.72 1.19
N ALA A 78 3.82 -7.28 0.21
CA ALA A 78 3.26 -8.21 -0.77
C ALA A 78 2.49 -9.39 -0.14
N PRO A 79 2.98 -10.03 0.95
CA PRO A 79 2.20 -11.07 1.63
C PRO A 79 0.89 -10.55 2.24
N ARG A 80 0.89 -9.34 2.83
CA ARG A 80 -0.32 -8.71 3.40
C ARG A 80 -1.31 -8.31 2.29
N LEU A 81 -0.81 -7.83 1.16
CA LEU A 81 -1.61 -7.48 -0.02
C LEU A 81 -2.33 -8.72 -0.57
N ARG A 82 -1.63 -9.84 -0.76
CA ARG A 82 -2.24 -11.10 -1.22
C ARG A 82 -3.26 -11.65 -0.22
N ALA A 83 -2.95 -11.59 1.08
CA ALA A 83 -3.89 -11.98 2.12
C ALA A 83 -5.17 -11.13 2.08
N ARG A 84 -5.05 -9.80 1.89
CA ARG A 84 -6.20 -8.93 1.72
C ARG A 84 -6.96 -9.24 0.44
N LEU A 85 -6.26 -9.49 -0.67
CA LEU A 85 -6.87 -9.85 -1.96
C LEU A 85 -7.77 -11.09 -1.83
N ALA A 86 -7.30 -12.13 -1.14
CA ALA A 86 -8.09 -13.33 -0.87
C ALA A 86 -9.35 -13.03 -0.05
N VAL A 87 -9.27 -12.13 0.94
CA VAL A 87 -10.44 -11.69 1.72
C VAL A 87 -11.43 -10.92 0.83
N GLU A 88 -10.96 -10.00 -0.02
CA GLU A 88 -11.84 -9.27 -0.95
C GLU A 88 -12.56 -10.21 -1.91
N GLN A 89 -11.88 -11.25 -2.41
CA GLN A 89 -12.49 -12.27 -3.27
C GLN A 89 -13.61 -13.05 -2.54
N GLN A 90 -13.40 -13.42 -1.28
CA GLN A 90 -14.44 -14.05 -0.46
C GLN A 90 -15.63 -13.12 -0.23
N LEU A 91 -15.39 -11.82 0.01
CA LEU A 91 -16.44 -10.82 0.20
C LEU A 91 -17.24 -10.55 -1.09
N ILE A 92 -16.58 -10.56 -2.25
CA ILE A 92 -17.25 -10.49 -3.56
C ILE A 92 -18.19 -11.68 -3.73
N GLN A 93 -17.74 -12.89 -3.39
CA GLN A 93 -18.55 -14.09 -3.50
C GLN A 93 -19.78 -14.02 -2.57
N ASP A 94 -19.58 -13.71 -1.28
CA ASP A 94 -20.66 -13.59 -0.30
C ASP A 94 -21.68 -12.51 -0.71
N ALA A 95 -21.22 -11.34 -1.16
CA ALA A 95 -22.09 -10.27 -1.64
C ALA A 95 -22.86 -10.67 -2.91
N THR A 96 -22.25 -11.46 -3.80
CA THR A 96 -22.92 -11.99 -5.00
C THR A 96 -24.02 -12.96 -4.63
N GLU A 97 -23.74 -13.91 -3.74
CA GLU A 97 -24.71 -14.92 -3.28
C GLU A 97 -25.90 -14.27 -2.55
N ARG A 98 -25.67 -13.15 -1.87
CA ARG A 98 -26.70 -12.37 -1.16
C ARG A 98 -27.42 -11.33 -2.02
N GLY A 99 -26.99 -11.12 -3.26
CA GLY A 99 -27.57 -10.13 -4.17
C GLY A 99 -27.32 -8.68 -3.74
N TRP A 100 -26.12 -8.36 -3.25
CA TRP A 100 -25.71 -7.01 -2.83
C TRP A 100 -24.80 -6.33 -3.87
N PRO A 101 -25.37 -5.79 -4.98
CA PRO A 101 -24.58 -5.33 -6.12
C PRO A 101 -23.59 -4.21 -5.78
N ARG A 102 -23.95 -3.27 -4.90
CA ARG A 102 -23.05 -2.20 -4.46
C ARG A 102 -21.83 -2.73 -3.70
N GLU A 103 -22.01 -3.81 -2.97
CA GLU A 103 -20.93 -4.40 -2.16
C GLU A 103 -19.99 -5.22 -3.05
N VAL A 104 -20.55 -5.90 -4.06
CA VAL A 104 -19.76 -6.52 -5.15
C VAL A 104 -18.91 -5.47 -5.86
N GLU A 105 -19.50 -4.33 -6.27
CA GLU A 105 -18.78 -3.23 -6.92
C GLU A 105 -17.64 -2.71 -6.02
N ARG A 106 -17.94 -2.45 -4.74
CA ARG A 106 -16.96 -1.94 -3.78
C ARG A 106 -15.78 -2.87 -3.61
N HIS A 107 -16.01 -4.16 -3.35
CA HIS A 107 -14.94 -5.14 -3.14
C HIS A 107 -14.17 -5.43 -4.42
N THR A 108 -14.83 -5.46 -5.58
CA THR A 108 -14.16 -5.58 -6.88
C THR A 108 -13.21 -4.41 -7.11
N ALA A 109 -13.62 -3.18 -6.78
CA ALA A 109 -12.81 -1.99 -6.93
C ALA A 109 -11.60 -1.95 -5.97
N ILE A 110 -11.70 -2.59 -4.79
CA ILE A 110 -10.58 -2.74 -3.84
C ILE A 110 -9.62 -3.84 -4.33
N SER A 111 -10.17 -5.00 -4.71
CA SER A 111 -9.43 -6.14 -5.26
C SER A 111 -8.58 -5.72 -6.48
N GLY A 112 -9.20 -5.02 -7.44
CA GLY A 112 -8.48 -4.48 -8.60
C GLY A 112 -7.32 -3.55 -8.21
N ARG A 113 -7.54 -2.66 -7.23
CA ARG A 113 -6.47 -1.77 -6.76
C ARG A 113 -5.31 -2.54 -6.12
N ILE A 114 -5.58 -3.61 -5.39
CA ILE A 114 -4.55 -4.46 -4.79
C ILE A 114 -3.76 -5.21 -5.87
N CYS A 115 -4.42 -5.71 -6.92
CA CYS A 115 -3.75 -6.32 -8.07
C CYS A 115 -2.84 -5.34 -8.80
N ASP A 116 -3.27 -4.09 -8.99
CA ASP A 116 -2.43 -3.04 -9.58
C ASP A 116 -1.17 -2.81 -8.75
N LEU A 117 -1.32 -2.68 -7.43
CA LEU A 117 -0.18 -2.50 -6.51
C LEU A 117 0.80 -3.68 -6.58
N LEU A 118 0.30 -4.92 -6.58
CA LEU A 118 1.16 -6.10 -6.72
C LEU A 118 1.88 -6.10 -8.08
N THR A 119 1.19 -5.72 -9.15
CA THR A 119 1.79 -5.61 -10.49
C THR A 119 2.87 -4.53 -10.55
N GLU A 120 2.62 -3.35 -9.98
CA GLU A 120 3.59 -2.26 -9.84
C GLU A 120 4.83 -2.71 -9.03
N LEU A 121 4.63 -3.56 -8.01
CA LEU A 121 5.70 -4.17 -7.22
C LEU A 121 6.41 -5.32 -7.94
N GLY A 122 5.98 -5.74 -9.14
CA GLY A 122 6.51 -6.94 -9.81
C GLY A 122 6.16 -8.26 -9.12
N GLU A 123 5.13 -8.24 -8.27
CA GLU A 123 4.72 -9.35 -7.41
C GLU A 123 3.54 -10.12 -8.03
N ALA A 124 3.51 -11.43 -7.80
CA ALA A 124 2.36 -12.25 -8.18
C ALA A 124 1.14 -11.95 -7.29
N THR A 125 -0.06 -12.05 -7.87
CA THR A 125 -1.34 -11.92 -7.16
C THR A 125 -1.73 -13.17 -6.37
N GLU A 126 -1.11 -14.31 -6.69
CA GLU A 126 -1.33 -15.57 -6.00
C GLU A 126 -0.55 -15.61 -4.68
N PRO A 127 -1.13 -16.16 -3.60
CA PRO A 127 -0.39 -16.40 -2.37
C PRO A 127 0.80 -17.34 -2.64
N GLU A 128 2.00 -16.95 -2.21
CA GLU A 128 3.17 -17.83 -2.25
C GLU A 128 2.86 -19.13 -1.47
N GLN A 129 2.94 -20.27 -2.16
CA GLN A 129 2.82 -21.56 -1.50
C GLN A 129 4.06 -21.80 -0.64
N PRO A 130 3.93 -22.28 0.61
CA PRO A 130 5.09 -22.58 1.43
C PRO A 130 5.93 -23.64 0.72
N THR A 131 7.21 -23.33 0.46
CA THR A 131 8.17 -24.30 -0.05
C THR A 131 8.32 -25.40 1.00
N THR A 132 7.99 -26.64 0.61
CA THR A 132 8.03 -27.83 1.46
C THR A 132 9.46 -28.20 1.85
#